data_AF-A0A7I2V3T5-F1
#
_entry.id   AF-A0A7I2V3T5-F1
#
_cell.length_a   1.000
_cell.length_b   1.000
_cell.length_c   1.000
_cell.angle_alpha   90.00
_cell.angle_beta   90.00
_cell.angle_gamma   90.00
#
_symmetry.space_group_name_H-M   'P 1'
#
loop_
_entity.id
_entity.type
_entity.pdbx_description
1 polymer ?
#
loop_
_entity_poly.entity_id
_entity_poly.type
_entity_poly.pdbx_seq_one_letter_code
_entity_poly.pdbx_strand_id
1 'polypeptide(L)' 'MAHQTGIHATEELKEFFAKARAGSVRLIKVVIEDARAGCLAGASRPLGSGL' A
#
# COMPACT_ATOMS: atom_id res chain seq x y z
N MET A 1 10.52 -20.52 -0.91
CA MET A 1 9.27 -20.07 -1.56
C MET A 1 8.46 -21.30 -1.90
N ALA A 2 7.20 -21.37 -1.51
CA ALA A 2 6.31 -22.49 -1.81
C ALA A 2 4.90 -21.96 -2.10
N HIS A 3 4.19 -22.59 -3.04
CA HIS A 3 2.81 -22.26 -3.45
C HIS A 3 2.56 -20.78 -3.80
N GLN A 4 3.50 -20.14 -4.51
CA GLN A 4 3.30 -18.79 -5.04
C GLN A 4 2.28 -18.81 -6.18
N THR A 5 1.37 -17.83 -6.20
CA THR A 5 0.25 -17.74 -7.16
C THR A 5 0.61 -17.08 -8.49
N GLY A 6 1.85 -16.60 -8.66
CA GLY A 6 2.25 -15.81 -9.84
C GLY A 6 1.70 -14.38 -9.87
N ILE A 7 1.03 -13.93 -8.80
CA ILE A 7 0.54 -12.55 -8.71
C ILE A 7 1.71 -11.62 -8.43
N HIS A 8 1.82 -10.56 -9.23
CA HIS A 8 2.86 -9.55 -9.12
C HIS A 8 2.28 -8.23 -8.62
N ALA A 9 3.06 -7.51 -7.83
CA ALA A 9 2.75 -6.12 -7.50
C ALA A 9 2.81 -5.26 -8.76
N THR A 10 1.85 -4.35 -8.91
CA THR A 10 1.86 -3.35 -9.97
C THR A 10 3.03 -2.37 -9.79
N GLU A 11 3.43 -1.69 -10.85
CA GLU A 11 4.47 -0.66 -10.78
C GLU A 11 4.08 0.47 -9.82
N GLU A 12 2.81 0.87 -9.83
CA GLU A 12 2.29 1.87 -8.90
C GLU A 12 2.47 1.46 -7.44
N LEU A 13 2.17 0.20 -7.09
CA LEU A 13 2.38 -0.31 -5.74
C LEU A 13 3.86 -0.33 -5.36
N LYS A 14 4.75 -0.73 -6.28
CA LYS A 14 6.20 -0.69 -6.03
C LYS A 14 6.68 0.74 -5.77
N GLU A 15 6.18 1.70 -6.53
CA GLU A 15 6.52 3.12 -6.37
C GLU A 15 5.97 3.70 -5.06
N PHE A 16 4.76 3.30 -4.67
CA PHE A 16 4.19 3.65 -3.38
C PHE A 16 5.04 3.11 -2.23
N PHE A 17 5.49 1.85 -2.30
CA PHE A 17 6.42 1.30 -1.31
C PHE A 17 7.74 2.06 -1.28
N ALA A 18 8.25 2.53 -2.41
CA ALA A 18 9.44 3.38 -2.44
C ALA A 18 9.24 4.69 -1.67
N LYS A 19 8.09 5.35 -1.85
CA LYS A 19 7.73 6.57 -1.12
C LYS A 19 7.53 6.30 0.38
N ALA A 20 6.86 5.20 0.73
CA ALA A 20 6.59 4.83 2.12
C ALA A 20 7.87 4.59 2.95
N ARG A 21 8.97 4.14 2.32
CA ARG A 21 10.27 3.98 2.98
C ARG A 21 10.86 5.28 3.52
N ALA A 22 10.36 6.45 3.10
CA ALA A 22 10.75 7.74 3.66
C ALA A 22 10.19 7.99 5.08
N GLY A 23 9.41 7.06 5.65
CA GLY A 23 8.99 7.10 7.05
C GLY A 23 7.71 7.88 7.34
N SER A 24 7.07 8.44 6.31
CA SER A 24 5.79 9.17 6.45
C SER A 24 4.54 8.27 6.46
N VAL A 25 4.70 6.96 6.19
CA VAL A 25 3.57 6.01 6.10
C VAL A 25 3.68 4.96 7.19
N ARG A 26 2.65 4.88 8.04
CA ARG A 26 2.61 3.95 9.19
C ARG A 26 1.93 2.62 8.89
N LEU A 27 0.99 2.59 7.93
CA LEU A 27 0.21 1.40 7.58
C LEU A 27 -0.06 1.39 6.08
N ILE A 28 0.05 0.20 5.47
CA ILE A 28 -0.28 -0.02 4.06
C ILE A 28 -1.21 -1.23 3.96
N LYS A 29 -2.40 -1.02 3.38
CA LYS A 29 -3.31 -2.10 3.04
C LYS A 29 -3.16 -2.43 1.56
N VAL A 30 -2.71 -3.65 1.27
CA VAL A 30 -2.61 -4.19 -0.10
C VAL A 30 -3.82 -5.06 -0.36
N VAL A 31 -4.45 -4.89 -1.51
CA VAL A 31 -5.59 -5.70 -1.97
C VAL A 31 -5.17 -6.45 -3.23
N ILE A 32 -5.77 -7.61 -3.47
CA ILE A 32 -5.60 -8.37 -4.72
C ILE A 32 -6.90 -8.26 -5.49
N GLU A 33 -6.86 -7.70 -6.71
CA GLU A 33 -8.03 -7.41 -7.53
C GLU A 33 -7.79 -7.88 -8.98
N ASP A 34 -8.76 -8.55 -9.61
CA ASP A 34 -8.66 -9.01 -11.02
C ASP A 34 -7.38 -9.81 -11.38
N ALA A 35 -6.83 -10.58 -10.43
CA ALA A 35 -5.54 -11.26 -10.53
C ALA A 35 -4.31 -10.33 -10.70
N ARG A 36 -4.40 -9.08 -10.21
CA ARG A 36 -3.30 -8.12 -10.02
C ARG A 36 -3.44 -7.40 -8.67
N ALA A 37 -2.37 -7.32 -7.89
CA ALA A 37 -2.46 -6.66 -6.58
C ALA A 37 -2.57 -5.13 -6.73
N GLY A 38 -3.68 -4.53 -6.30
CA GLY A 38 -3.95 -3.09 -6.26
C GLY A 38 -3.93 -2.53 -4.83
N CYS A 39 -3.65 -1.24 -4.64
CA CYS A 39 -3.65 -0.60 -3.33
C CYS A 39 -4.67 0.53 -3.25
N LEU A 40 -5.57 0.45 -2.27
CA LEU A 40 -6.46 1.55 -1.90
C LEU A 40 -5.75 2.36 -0.79
N ALA A 41 -5.26 3.55 -1.13
CA ALA A 41 -4.67 4.46 -0.16
C ALA A 41 -5.76 4.97 0.80
N GLY A 42 -5.61 4.67 2.09
CA GLY A 42 -6.53 5.11 3.14
C GLY A 42 -6.54 6.64 3.31
N ALA A 43 -7.73 7.21 3.50
CA ALA A 43 -7.95 8.63 3.74
C ALA A 43 -7.19 9.11 5.00
N SER A 44 -6.23 10.00 4.80
CA SER A 44 -5.62 10.79 5.87
C SER A 44 -6.62 11.82 6.38
N ARG A 45 -7.20 11.60 7.56
CA ARG A 45 -7.81 12.69 8.34
C ARG A 45 -6.73 13.29 9.24
N PRO A 46 -6.42 14.59 9.15
CA PRO A 46 -5.58 15.23 10.16
C PRO A 46 -6.36 15.22 11.48
N LEU A 47 -5.83 14.55 12.51
CA LEU A 47 -6.29 14.76 13.88
C LEU A 47 -5.88 16.18 14.24
N GLY A 48 -6.84 17.09 14.20
CA GLY A 48 -6.68 18.44 14.73
C GLY A 48 -6.35 18.39 16.21
N SER A 49 -5.39 19.20 16.62
CA SER A 49 -5.07 19.51 17.99
C SER A 49 -6.28 20.15 18.68
N GLY A 50 -6.96 19.42 19.54
CA GLY A 50 -7.92 19.96 20.50
C GLY A 50 -7.25 20.13 21.86
N LEU A 51 -7.32 21.35 22.39
CA LEU A 51 -7.10 21.73 23.78
C LEU A 51 -7.97 20.91 24.75
#